data_AF-A4EFM9-F1
#
_entry.id   AF-A4EFM9-F1
#
_cell.length_a   1.000
_cell.length_b   1.000
_cell.length_c   1.000
_cell.angle_alpha   90.00
_cell.angle_beta   90.00
_cell.angle_gamma   90.00
#
_symmetry.space_group_name_H-M   'P 1'
#
loop_
_entity.id
_entity.type
_entity.pdbx_description
1 polymer ?
#
loop_
_entity_poly.entity_id
_entity_poly.type
_entity_poly.pdbx_seq_one_letter_code
_entity_poly.pdbx_strand_id
1 'polypeptide(L)'
;MPYDYAPHKDFIHPARAEPSLRYVFSVVVIYAVTFMIAPSLVYIVLPAPLNADLFEMVTPVGSLLSFATFGITAYVLVRTVRFFHKRGFWSLIGPYSQAFTDLRRVLVAVFALQFLVQIVLPWGSWGDVAEVRPVALWLALAPFSLLVIFIQVSTEELVFRGYLQQQLACITDNPWVWMVIPSALFGAIHYWNGNSPPKDLSTLSGPGCWGWLARI
;
A
#
# COMPACT_ATOMS: atom_id res chain seq x y z
N MET A 1 30.78 1.44 13.71
CA MET A 1 30.22 2.80 13.63
C MET A 1 28.73 2.68 13.88
N PRO A 2 28.11 3.38 14.84
CA PRO A 2 26.66 3.48 14.81
C PRO A 2 26.32 4.24 13.52
N TYR A 3 25.59 3.60 12.62
CA TYR A 3 25.11 4.25 11.41
C TYR A 3 24.29 5.47 11.84
N ASP A 4 24.75 6.68 11.50
CA ASP A 4 24.01 7.89 11.83
C ASP A 4 22.83 8.00 10.86
N TYR A 5 21.64 7.67 11.37
CA TYR A 5 20.36 7.80 10.65
C TYR A 5 19.94 9.28 10.51
N ALA A 6 20.85 10.16 10.11
CA ALA A 6 20.61 11.60 10.05
C ALA A 6 19.41 11.99 9.15
N PRO A 7 19.26 11.48 7.91
CA PRO A 7 18.08 11.78 7.10
C PRO A 7 16.76 11.31 7.75
N HIS A 8 16.80 10.21 8.49
CA HIS A 8 15.63 9.70 9.21
C HIS A 8 15.27 10.59 10.40
N LYS A 9 16.26 11.17 11.11
CA LYS A 9 16.00 12.10 12.22
C LYS A 9 15.20 13.33 11.75
N ASP A 10 15.51 13.85 10.57
CA ASP A 10 14.76 14.96 9.96
C ASP A 10 13.33 14.53 9.59
N PHE A 11 13.17 13.32 9.02
CA PHE A 11 11.87 12.76 8.67
C PHE A 11 10.94 12.59 9.87
N ILE A 12 11.46 12.13 11.02
CA ILE A 12 10.65 11.93 12.23
C ILE A 12 10.43 13.21 13.05
N HIS A 13 11.13 14.31 12.74
CA HIS A 13 11.07 15.54 13.53
C HIS A 13 9.63 16.04 13.77
N PRO A 14 8.71 16.05 12.78
CA PRO A 14 7.31 16.45 13.02
C PRO A 14 6.52 15.49 13.93
N ALA A 15 6.97 14.26 14.15
CA ALA A 15 6.31 13.28 15.03
C ALA A 15 6.72 13.47 16.50
N ARG A 16 7.88 14.08 16.77
CA ARG A 16 8.44 14.24 18.11
C ARG A 16 7.62 15.12 19.04
N ALA A 17 6.75 15.96 18.49
CA ALA A 17 5.89 16.83 19.29
C ALA A 17 4.90 16.03 20.15
N GLU A 18 4.47 14.85 19.72
CA GLU A 18 3.42 14.08 20.40
C GLU A 18 3.64 12.55 20.29
N PRO A 19 4.68 11.98 20.93
CA PRO A 19 4.99 10.55 20.88
C PRO A 19 4.08 9.77 21.83
N SER A 20 2.80 9.64 21.46
CA SER A 20 1.79 9.04 22.33
C SER A 20 1.29 7.70 21.79
N LEU A 21 1.62 6.60 22.48
CA LEU A 21 1.14 5.26 22.14
C LEU A 21 -0.39 5.18 22.08
N ARG A 22 -1.11 5.95 22.92
CA ARG A 22 -2.57 5.99 22.89
C ARG A 22 -3.08 6.54 21.55
N TYR A 23 -2.44 7.59 21.03
CA TYR A 23 -2.83 8.20 19.76
C TYR A 23 -2.41 7.34 18.58
N VAL A 24 -1.26 6.66 18.68
CA VAL A 24 -0.86 5.63 17.70
C VAL A 24 -1.93 4.56 17.60
N PHE A 25 -2.35 4.00 18.74
CA PHE A 25 -3.41 3.01 18.76
C PHE A 25 -4.73 3.57 18.18
N SER A 26 -5.16 4.76 18.60
CA SER A 26 -6.38 5.38 18.06
C SER A 26 -6.33 5.59 16.54
N VAL A 27 -5.21 6.09 16.01
CA VAL A 27 -5.07 6.32 14.56
C VAL A 27 -5.09 5.00 13.79
N VAL A 28 -4.41 3.97 14.29
CA VAL A 28 -4.40 2.63 13.67
C VAL A 28 -5.79 1.99 13.68
N VAL A 29 -6.51 2.08 14.80
CA VAL A 29 -7.88 1.54 14.89
C VAL A 29 -8.82 2.28 13.94
N ILE A 30 -8.77 3.61 13.92
CA ILE A 30 -9.62 4.41 13.01
C ILE A 30 -9.28 4.11 11.55
N TYR A 31 -7.99 3.97 11.21
CA TYR A 31 -7.55 3.55 9.87
C TYR A 31 -8.11 2.17 9.51
N ALA A 32 -7.94 1.17 10.38
CA ALA A 32 -8.39 -0.20 10.13
C ALA A 32 -9.92 -0.28 10.00
N VAL A 33 -10.66 0.39 10.88
CA VAL A 33 -12.13 0.47 10.79
C VAL A 33 -12.55 1.16 9.50
N THR A 34 -11.92 2.28 9.14
CA THR A 34 -12.24 2.99 7.90
C THR A 34 -11.99 2.11 6.67
N PHE A 35 -10.85 1.42 6.65
CA PHE A 35 -10.50 0.49 5.58
C PHE A 35 -11.54 -0.61 5.42
N MET A 36 -12.06 -1.16 6.53
CA MET A 36 -13.09 -2.20 6.52
C MET A 36 -14.47 -1.70 6.09
N ILE A 37 -14.84 -0.47 6.46
CA ILE A 37 -16.19 0.06 6.17
C ILE A 37 -16.27 0.82 4.84
N ALA A 38 -15.17 1.38 4.33
CA ALA A 38 -15.18 2.23 3.15
C ALA A 38 -15.79 1.55 1.90
N PRO A 39 -15.48 0.28 1.58
CA PRO A 39 -16.16 -0.43 0.51
C PRO A 39 -17.67 -0.55 0.73
N SER A 40 -18.11 -0.88 1.94
CA SER A 40 -19.54 -0.98 2.29
C SER A 40 -20.27 0.36 2.16
N LEU A 41 -19.62 1.47 2.53
CA LEU A 41 -20.19 2.80 2.32
C LEU A 41 -20.35 3.10 0.83
N VAL A 42 -19.35 2.80 0.02
CA VAL A 42 -19.41 2.97 -1.45
C VAL A 42 -20.49 2.07 -2.07
N TYR A 43 -20.62 0.83 -1.61
CA TYR A 43 -21.65 -0.12 -2.07
C TYR A 43 -23.07 0.44 -1.97
N ILE A 44 -23.39 1.12 -0.86
CA ILE A 44 -24.73 1.63 -0.57
C ILE A 44 -25.13 2.80 -1.49
N VAL A 45 -24.15 3.59 -1.95
CA VAL A 45 -24.40 4.75 -2.84
C VAL A 45 -24.29 4.40 -4.32
N LEU A 46 -23.64 3.29 -4.68
CA LEU A 46 -23.51 2.86 -6.06
C LEU A 46 -24.81 2.21 -6.58
N PRO A 47 -25.16 2.41 -7.87
CA PRO A 47 -26.29 1.71 -8.48
C PRO A 47 -26.02 0.20 -8.56
N ALA A 48 -27.09 -0.60 -8.56
CA ALA A 48 -27.03 -2.07 -8.49
C ALA A 48 -26.07 -2.75 -9.48
N PRO A 49 -25.93 -2.31 -10.76
CA PRO A 49 -24.96 -2.91 -11.68
C PRO A 49 -23.49 -2.68 -11.30
N LEU A 50 -23.18 -1.60 -10.56
CA LEU A 50 -21.80 -1.27 -10.18
C LEU A 50 -21.44 -1.76 -8.78
N ASN A 51 -22.41 -1.86 -7.87
CA ASN A 51 -22.11 -2.28 -6.50
C ASN A 51 -21.90 -3.80 -6.37
N ALA A 52 -22.50 -4.61 -7.24
CA ALA A 52 -22.34 -6.07 -7.25
C ALA A 52 -20.87 -6.50 -7.46
N ASP A 53 -20.14 -5.78 -8.31
CA ASP A 53 -18.74 -6.11 -8.67
C ASP A 53 -17.70 -5.60 -7.65
N LEU A 54 -18.11 -4.76 -6.70
CA LEU A 54 -17.19 -4.05 -5.78
C LEU A 54 -16.43 -4.98 -4.82
N PHE A 55 -17.04 -6.09 -4.41
CA PHE A 55 -16.42 -7.01 -3.45
C PHE A 55 -15.74 -8.21 -4.13
N GLU A 56 -16.29 -8.67 -5.25
CA GLU A 56 -15.75 -9.84 -5.95
C GLU A 56 -14.50 -9.52 -6.76
N MET A 57 -14.34 -8.27 -7.22
CA MET A 57 -13.18 -7.81 -8.01
C MET A 57 -12.89 -8.71 -9.22
N VAL A 58 -13.93 -9.30 -9.80
CA VAL A 58 -13.84 -10.22 -10.95
C VAL A 58 -13.88 -9.48 -12.29
N THR A 59 -14.35 -8.23 -12.30
CA THR A 59 -14.37 -7.35 -13.47
C THR A 59 -13.34 -6.22 -13.31
N PRO A 60 -12.79 -5.65 -14.40
CA PRO A 60 -11.88 -4.51 -14.30
C PRO A 60 -12.50 -3.31 -13.59
N VAL A 61 -13.79 -3.05 -13.81
CA VAL A 61 -14.53 -1.98 -13.13
C VAL A 61 -14.66 -2.27 -11.64
N GLY A 62 -14.98 -3.51 -11.26
CA GLY A 62 -14.99 -3.95 -9.86
C GLY A 62 -13.66 -3.65 -9.18
N SER A 63 -12.54 -4.12 -9.75
CA SER A 63 -11.19 -3.88 -9.20
C SER A 63 -10.86 -2.38 -9.08
N LEU A 64 -11.20 -1.57 -10.09
CA LEU A 64 -10.98 -0.11 -10.05
C LEU A 64 -11.76 0.53 -8.90
N LEU A 65 -13.04 0.17 -8.75
CA LEU A 65 -13.89 0.70 -7.69
C LEU A 65 -13.39 0.29 -6.31
N SER A 66 -12.97 -0.97 -6.13
CA SER A 66 -12.44 -1.45 -4.85
C SER A 66 -11.16 -0.72 -4.46
N PHE A 67 -10.20 -0.55 -5.38
CA PHE A 67 -8.99 0.20 -5.10
C PHE A 67 -9.25 1.69 -4.87
N ALA A 68 -10.25 2.27 -5.53
CA ALA A 68 -10.63 3.67 -5.29
C ALA A 68 -11.09 3.91 -3.83
N THR A 69 -11.62 2.90 -3.13
CA THR A 69 -12.01 3.03 -1.70
C THR A 69 -10.83 3.34 -0.79
N PHE A 70 -9.58 3.03 -1.18
CA PHE A 70 -8.38 3.44 -0.44
C PHE A 70 -8.26 4.97 -0.37
N GLY A 71 -8.79 5.72 -1.34
CA GLY A 71 -8.81 7.18 -1.29
C GLY A 71 -9.60 7.73 -0.08
N ILE A 72 -10.71 7.09 0.29
CA ILE A 72 -11.49 7.42 1.49
C ILE A 72 -10.64 7.14 2.74
N THR A 73 -9.99 5.98 2.78
CA THR A 73 -9.12 5.57 3.88
C THR A 73 -7.93 6.52 4.05
N ALA A 74 -7.27 6.92 2.95
CA ALA A 74 -6.18 7.89 2.96
C ALA A 74 -6.64 9.25 3.48
N TYR A 75 -7.81 9.73 3.03
CA TYR A 75 -8.38 10.98 3.51
C TYR A 75 -8.61 10.93 5.02
N VAL A 76 -9.29 9.89 5.53
CA VAL A 76 -9.55 9.75 6.97
C VAL A 76 -8.26 9.62 7.77
N LEU A 77 -7.26 8.89 7.27
CA LEU A 77 -5.93 8.81 7.89
C LEU A 77 -5.33 10.21 8.09
N VAL A 78 -5.26 11.02 7.03
CA VAL A 78 -4.69 12.37 7.09
C VAL A 78 -5.50 13.27 8.05
N ARG A 79 -6.83 13.17 8.06
CA ARG A 79 -7.68 13.93 8.99
C ARG A 79 -7.44 13.51 10.44
N THR A 80 -7.29 12.21 10.69
CA THR A 80 -7.05 11.63 12.01
C THR A 80 -5.69 12.03 12.54
N VAL A 81 -4.64 11.93 11.70
CA VAL A 81 -3.29 12.41 12.04
C VAL A 81 -3.32 13.91 12.35
N ARG A 82 -4.01 14.72 11.55
CA ARG A 82 -4.14 16.16 11.81
C ARG A 82 -4.88 16.46 13.10
N PHE A 83 -5.88 15.64 13.46
CA PHE A 83 -6.63 15.81 14.69
C PHE A 83 -5.81 15.48 15.94
N PHE A 84 -5.18 14.29 15.98
CA PHE A 84 -4.44 13.81 17.15
C PHE A 84 -3.02 14.41 17.28
N HIS A 85 -2.29 14.55 16.16
CA HIS A 85 -0.88 14.93 16.14
C HIS A 85 -0.61 16.35 15.63
N LYS A 86 -1.67 17.09 15.25
CA LYS A 86 -1.60 18.48 14.77
C LYS A 86 -0.65 18.70 13.58
N ARG A 87 -0.42 17.65 12.78
CA ARG A 87 0.46 17.66 11.61
C ARG A 87 -0.25 17.20 10.34
N GLY A 88 0.22 17.70 9.20
CA GLY A 88 -0.44 17.54 7.90
C GLY A 88 0.13 16.41 7.05
N PHE A 89 -0.50 16.18 5.89
CA PHE A 89 -0.12 15.20 4.89
C PHE A 89 1.39 15.17 4.57
N TRP A 90 1.99 16.32 4.28
CA TRP A 90 3.41 16.42 3.93
C TRP A 90 4.35 15.94 5.04
N SER A 91 3.93 15.96 6.31
CA SER A 91 4.73 15.41 7.40
C SER A 91 4.86 13.88 7.35
N LEU A 92 3.96 13.17 6.65
CA LEU A 92 3.99 11.73 6.49
C LEU A 92 4.89 11.27 5.33
N ILE A 93 5.20 12.18 4.40
CA ILE A 93 6.04 11.92 3.22
C ILE A 93 7.45 12.46 3.41
N GLY A 94 7.58 13.59 4.12
CA GLY A 94 8.84 14.31 4.27
C GLY A 94 9.04 15.39 3.18
N PRO A 95 10.25 15.96 3.07
CA PRO A 95 10.55 16.99 2.09
C PRO A 95 10.33 16.51 0.65
N TYR A 96 9.47 17.21 -0.11
CA TYR A 96 9.04 16.77 -1.45
C TYR A 96 10.19 16.49 -2.43
N SER A 97 11.23 17.34 -2.44
CA SER A 97 12.39 17.17 -3.33
C SER A 97 13.20 15.91 -3.03
N GLN A 98 13.37 15.57 -1.75
CA GLN A 98 14.05 14.35 -1.32
C GLN A 98 13.16 13.14 -1.62
N ALA A 99 11.88 13.19 -1.24
CA ALA A 99 10.92 12.12 -1.50
C ALA A 99 10.87 11.74 -2.98
N PHE A 100 10.88 12.72 -3.89
CA PHE A 100 10.87 12.45 -5.33
C PHE A 100 12.20 11.89 -5.87
N THR A 101 13.32 12.33 -5.29
CA THR A 101 14.64 11.78 -5.62
C THR A 101 14.74 10.32 -5.19
N ASP A 102 14.29 10.02 -3.98
CA ASP A 102 14.30 8.66 -3.44
C ASP A 102 13.29 7.76 -4.15
N LEU A 103 12.10 8.27 -4.49
CA LEU A 103 11.13 7.56 -5.32
C LEU A 103 11.75 7.11 -6.64
N ARG A 104 12.48 7.98 -7.34
CA ARG A 104 13.15 7.61 -8.62
C ARG A 104 14.22 6.54 -8.41
N ARG A 105 15.05 6.66 -7.37
CA ARG A 105 16.10 5.68 -7.06
C ARG A 105 15.51 4.31 -6.75
N VAL A 106 14.50 4.28 -5.88
CA VAL A 106 13.78 3.06 -5.51
C VAL A 106 13.04 2.48 -6.70
N LEU A 107 12.36 3.31 -7.51
CA LEU A 107 11.67 2.86 -8.72
C LEU A 107 12.63 2.16 -9.68
N VAL A 108 13.79 2.74 -9.97
CA VAL A 108 14.80 2.12 -10.86
C VAL A 108 15.33 0.82 -10.26
N ALA A 109 15.67 0.81 -8.97
CA ALA A 109 16.21 -0.38 -8.31
C ALA A 109 15.19 -1.52 -8.25
N VAL A 110 13.95 -1.22 -7.85
CA VAL A 110 12.85 -2.19 -7.78
C VAL A 110 12.46 -2.66 -9.17
N PHE A 111 12.40 -1.78 -10.17
CA PHE A 111 12.14 -2.17 -11.55
C PHE A 111 13.23 -3.13 -12.08
N ALA A 112 14.50 -2.81 -11.86
CA ALA A 112 15.61 -3.67 -12.28
C ALA A 112 15.57 -5.04 -11.59
N LEU A 113 15.28 -5.05 -10.27
CA LEU A 113 15.11 -6.28 -9.51
C LEU A 113 13.92 -7.10 -10.02
N GLN A 114 12.77 -6.47 -10.23
CA GLN A 114 11.58 -7.14 -10.74
C GLN A 114 11.83 -7.70 -12.13
N PHE A 115 12.45 -6.92 -13.02
CA PHE A 115 12.83 -7.37 -14.36
C PHE A 115 13.77 -8.58 -14.30
N LEU A 116 14.78 -8.56 -13.42
CA LEU A 116 15.67 -9.70 -13.21
C LEU A 116 14.90 -10.93 -12.70
N VAL A 117 14.01 -10.75 -11.73
CA VAL A 117 13.16 -11.81 -11.18
C VAL A 117 12.28 -12.42 -12.29
N GLN A 118 11.70 -11.58 -13.17
CA GLN A 118 10.91 -12.04 -14.32
C GLN A 118 11.72 -12.90 -15.30
N ILE A 119 13.02 -12.66 -15.45
CA ILE A 119 13.89 -13.43 -16.35
C ILE A 119 14.41 -14.72 -15.68
N VAL A 120 14.76 -14.64 -14.40
CA VAL A 120 15.51 -15.72 -13.71
C VAL A 120 14.60 -16.81 -13.18
N LEU A 121 13.39 -16.47 -12.71
CA LEU A 121 12.49 -17.45 -12.10
C LEU A 121 11.69 -18.21 -13.16
N PRO A 122 11.44 -19.52 -12.98
CA PRO A 122 10.51 -20.27 -13.81
C PRO A 122 9.06 -19.98 -13.38
N TRP A 123 8.31 -19.24 -14.19
CA TRP A 123 6.94 -18.77 -13.88
C TRP A 123 5.82 -19.78 -14.15
N GLY A 124 6.17 -21.01 -14.53
CA GLY A 124 5.22 -22.01 -15.04
C GLY A 124 5.18 -22.03 -16.57
N SER A 125 4.23 -22.77 -17.14
CA SER A 125 4.13 -22.90 -18.59
C SER A 125 3.39 -21.70 -19.18
N TRP A 126 3.80 -21.24 -20.36
CA TRP A 126 3.05 -20.21 -21.10
C TRP A 126 1.61 -20.63 -21.44
N GLY A 127 1.27 -21.93 -21.31
CA GLY A 127 -0.07 -22.47 -21.45
C GLY A 127 -0.99 -22.19 -20.25
N ASP A 128 -0.44 -21.78 -19.10
CA ASP A 128 -1.18 -21.40 -17.90
C ASP A 128 -1.62 -19.92 -17.92
N VAL A 129 -1.26 -19.17 -18.97
CA VAL A 129 -1.74 -17.79 -19.19
C VAL A 129 -3.22 -17.87 -19.56
N ALA A 130 -4.07 -17.75 -18.54
CA ALA A 130 -5.49 -18.10 -18.63
C ALA A 130 -6.31 -17.28 -19.64
N GLU A 131 -5.88 -16.06 -20.00
CA GLU A 131 -6.56 -15.25 -21.03
C GLU A 131 -5.70 -14.04 -21.43
N VAL A 132 -5.44 -13.85 -22.73
CA VAL A 132 -4.85 -12.59 -23.23
C VAL A 132 -5.99 -11.60 -23.46
N ARG A 133 -6.05 -10.54 -22.63
CA ARG A 133 -7.04 -9.47 -22.80
C ARG A 133 -6.79 -8.68 -24.09
N PRO A 134 -7.84 -8.11 -24.73
CA PRO A 134 -7.66 -7.23 -25.88
C PRO A 134 -6.75 -6.05 -25.52
N VAL A 135 -5.64 -5.87 -26.25
CA VAL A 135 -4.64 -4.82 -25.99
C VAL A 135 -5.25 -3.42 -25.94
N ALA A 136 -6.24 -3.14 -26.79
CA ALA A 136 -6.91 -1.85 -26.80
C ALA A 136 -7.69 -1.56 -25.50
N LEU A 137 -8.37 -2.57 -24.96
CA LEU A 137 -9.07 -2.45 -23.67
C LEU A 137 -8.07 -2.25 -22.53
N TRP A 138 -6.99 -3.03 -22.52
CA TRP A 138 -5.93 -2.89 -21.53
C TRP A 138 -5.31 -1.50 -21.54
N LEU A 139 -4.96 -0.96 -22.72
CA LEU A 139 -4.44 0.40 -22.87
C LEU A 139 -5.43 1.48 -22.43
N ALA A 140 -6.72 1.28 -22.69
CA ALA A 140 -7.77 2.22 -22.27
C ALA A 140 -7.94 2.23 -20.73
N LEU A 141 -7.78 1.09 -20.07
CA LEU A 141 -7.92 0.96 -18.61
C LEU A 141 -6.62 1.28 -17.84
N ALA A 142 -5.46 1.17 -18.48
CA ALA A 142 -4.15 1.41 -17.87
C ALA A 142 -4.05 2.74 -17.11
N PRO A 143 -4.44 3.93 -17.64
CA PRO A 143 -4.30 5.18 -16.89
C PRO A 143 -5.15 5.22 -15.62
N PHE A 144 -6.37 4.67 -15.65
CA PHE A 144 -7.24 4.58 -14.48
C PHE A 144 -6.71 3.60 -13.45
N SER A 145 -6.20 2.47 -13.92
CA SER A 145 -5.58 1.43 -13.10
C SER A 145 -4.35 1.94 -12.37
N LEU A 146 -3.45 2.62 -13.09
CA LEU A 146 -2.28 3.25 -12.50
C LEU A 146 -2.64 4.30 -11.46
N LEU A 147 -3.72 5.08 -11.69
CA LEU A 147 -4.18 6.07 -10.72
C LEU A 147 -4.69 5.42 -9.43
N VAL A 148 -5.57 4.40 -9.52
CA VAL A 148 -6.10 3.76 -8.30
C VAL A 148 -5.04 2.94 -7.56
N ILE A 149 -4.13 2.30 -8.29
CA ILE A 149 -2.96 1.62 -7.70
C ILE A 149 -2.06 2.64 -7.00
N PHE A 150 -1.82 3.79 -7.63
CA PHE A 150 -1.05 4.86 -6.99
C PHE A 150 -1.70 5.32 -5.68
N ILE A 151 -3.03 5.49 -5.65
CA ILE A 151 -3.78 5.84 -4.43
C ILE A 151 -3.66 4.74 -3.38
N GLN A 152 -3.85 3.48 -3.76
CA GLN A 152 -3.79 2.32 -2.86
C GLN A 152 -2.39 2.19 -2.23
N VAL A 153 -1.35 2.10 -3.06
CA VAL A 153 0.06 2.02 -2.62
C VAL A 153 0.42 3.23 -1.77
N SER A 154 0.04 4.45 -2.18
CA SER A 154 0.31 5.65 -1.38
C SER A 154 -0.38 5.60 -0.02
N THR A 155 -1.59 5.08 0.07
CA THR A 155 -2.32 4.96 1.35
C THR A 155 -1.62 4.01 2.31
N GLU A 156 -1.12 2.88 1.81
CA GLU A 156 -0.34 1.91 2.58
C GLU A 156 1.01 2.51 3.00
N GLU A 157 1.74 3.15 2.08
CA GLU A 157 3.00 3.82 2.39
C GLU A 157 2.81 4.93 3.45
N LEU A 158 1.74 5.73 3.37
CA LEU A 158 1.41 6.76 4.35
C LEU A 158 1.17 6.20 5.75
N VAL A 159 0.56 5.01 5.89
CA VAL A 159 0.30 4.42 7.21
C VAL A 159 1.53 3.65 7.74
N PHE A 160 2.20 2.85 6.91
CA PHE A 160 3.27 1.97 7.37
C PHE A 160 4.64 2.67 7.43
N ARG A 161 5.05 3.39 6.38
CA ARG A 161 6.35 4.09 6.30
C ARG A 161 6.27 5.55 6.71
N GLY A 162 5.12 6.18 6.50
CA GLY A 162 4.84 7.52 7.00
C GLY A 162 4.53 7.51 8.49
N TYR A 163 3.34 7.06 8.85
CA TYR A 163 2.82 7.24 10.20
C TYR A 163 3.47 6.32 11.25
N LEU A 164 3.37 4.99 11.07
CA LEU A 164 3.80 4.01 12.07
C LEU A 164 5.31 4.05 12.29
N GLN A 165 6.11 4.06 11.22
CA GLN A 165 7.56 4.14 11.33
C GLN A 165 8.01 5.38 12.09
N GLN A 166 7.45 6.57 11.75
CA GLN A 166 7.81 7.80 12.47
C GLN A 166 7.43 7.74 13.95
N GLN A 167 6.24 7.26 14.27
CA GLN A 167 5.76 7.22 15.65
C GLN A 167 6.55 6.22 16.50
N LEU A 168 6.82 5.02 15.98
CA LEU A 168 7.65 4.03 16.65
C LEU A 168 9.08 4.56 16.86
N ALA A 169 9.63 5.29 15.89
CA ALA A 169 10.94 5.91 16.00
C ALA A 169 11.00 7.05 17.02
N CYS A 170 9.87 7.66 17.39
CA CYS A 170 9.80 8.61 18.49
C CYS A 170 9.56 7.94 19.86
N ILE A 171 9.12 6.68 19.88
CA ILE A 171 8.90 5.89 21.10
C ILE A 171 10.17 5.13 21.49
N THR A 172 10.97 4.67 20.53
CA THR A 172 12.21 3.95 20.78
C THR A 172 13.29 4.28 19.75
N ASP A 173 14.53 4.40 20.21
CA ASP A 173 15.71 4.61 19.36
C ASP A 173 16.16 3.34 18.63
N ASN A 174 15.58 2.16 18.94
CA ASN A 174 16.01 0.89 18.35
C ASN A 174 15.51 0.74 16.90
N PRO A 175 16.40 0.74 15.88
CA PRO A 175 16.02 0.63 14.47
C PRO A 175 15.26 -0.64 14.13
N TRP A 176 15.51 -1.74 14.84
CA TRP A 176 14.78 -2.98 14.61
C TRP A 176 13.29 -2.81 14.91
N VAL A 177 12.91 -1.98 15.88
CA VAL A 177 11.51 -1.78 16.24
C VAL A 177 10.79 -0.98 15.15
N TRP A 178 11.30 0.21 14.81
CA TRP A 178 10.60 1.09 13.87
C TRP A 178 10.76 0.70 12.40
N MET A 179 11.72 -0.17 12.04
CA MET A 179 11.83 -0.75 10.69
C MET A 179 11.05 -2.07 10.55
N VAL A 180 11.22 -3.01 11.50
CA VAL A 180 10.70 -4.37 11.35
C VAL A 180 9.23 -4.44 11.68
N ILE A 181 8.76 -3.78 12.75
CA ILE A 181 7.35 -3.91 13.17
C ILE A 181 6.39 -3.46 12.06
N PRO A 182 6.51 -2.26 11.45
CA PRO A 182 5.60 -1.88 10.37
C PRO A 182 5.67 -2.83 9.17
N SER A 183 6.87 -3.34 8.86
CA SER A 183 7.07 -4.29 7.76
C SER A 183 6.43 -5.65 8.02
N ALA A 184 6.56 -6.17 9.25
CA ALA A 184 5.98 -7.43 9.67
C ALA A 184 4.45 -7.32 9.74
N LEU A 185 3.92 -6.20 10.24
CA LEU A 185 2.47 -5.95 10.24
C LEU A 185 1.93 -5.88 8.81
N PHE A 186 2.61 -5.16 7.91
CA PHE A 186 2.26 -5.12 6.49
C PHE A 186 2.26 -6.53 5.87
N GLY A 187 3.33 -7.31 6.07
CA GLY A 187 3.40 -8.69 5.57
C GLY A 187 2.33 -9.60 6.14
N ALA A 188 2.03 -9.49 7.44
CA ALA A 188 1.03 -10.31 8.13
C ALA A 188 -0.38 -10.10 7.60
N ILE A 189 -0.78 -8.84 7.33
CA ILE A 189 -2.12 -8.57 6.77
C ILE A 189 -2.26 -9.06 5.32
N HIS A 190 -1.15 -9.23 4.60
CA HIS A 190 -1.12 -9.70 3.20
C HIS A 190 -0.95 -11.23 3.08
N TYR A 191 -0.73 -11.93 4.19
CA TYR A 191 -0.39 -13.36 4.19
C TYR A 191 -1.47 -14.24 3.52
N TRP A 192 -2.73 -13.79 3.50
CA TRP A 192 -3.87 -14.52 2.95
C TRP A 192 -4.51 -13.86 1.71
N ASN A 193 -3.78 -12.99 1.00
CA ASN A 193 -4.34 -12.26 -0.15
C ASN A 193 -4.65 -13.14 -1.38
N GLY A 194 -4.13 -14.37 -1.42
CA GLY A 194 -4.62 -15.44 -2.29
C GLY A 194 -5.43 -16.43 -1.45
N ASN A 195 -6.44 -17.08 -2.03
CA ASN A 195 -7.33 -18.06 -1.37
C ASN A 195 -6.62 -19.29 -0.74
N SER A 196 -5.31 -19.28 -0.54
CA SER A 196 -4.49 -20.23 0.21
C SER A 196 -3.16 -19.57 0.59
N PRO A 197 -2.54 -19.94 1.73
CA PRO A 197 -1.13 -19.61 1.98
C PRO A 197 -0.25 -20.19 0.86
N PRO A 198 0.94 -19.61 0.61
CA PRO A 198 1.86 -20.14 -0.39
C PRO A 198 2.13 -21.63 -0.11
N LYS A 199 1.78 -22.49 -1.06
CA LYS A 199 1.94 -23.95 -0.93
C LYS A 199 3.39 -24.39 -1.14
N ASP A 200 4.19 -23.56 -1.83
CA ASP A 200 5.60 -23.78 -2.14
C ASP A 200 6.32 -22.48 -2.57
N LEU A 201 7.64 -22.56 -2.82
CA LEU A 201 8.46 -21.43 -3.29
C LEU A 201 7.97 -20.84 -4.63
N SER A 202 7.35 -21.63 -5.50
CA SER A 202 6.77 -21.15 -6.76
C SER A 202 5.49 -20.34 -6.57
N THR A 203 4.70 -20.61 -5.52
CA THR A 203 3.51 -19.81 -5.15
C THR A 203 3.85 -18.52 -4.42
N LEU A 204 5.05 -18.40 -3.82
CA LEU A 204 5.57 -17.12 -3.31
C LEU A 204 5.92 -16.15 -4.44
N SER A 205 6.30 -16.67 -5.61
CA SER A 205 6.50 -15.90 -6.84
C SER A 205 5.27 -15.87 -7.76
N GLY A 206 4.19 -16.58 -7.42
CA GLY A 206 3.04 -16.72 -8.30
C GLY A 206 2.22 -15.42 -8.43
N PRO A 207 1.27 -15.37 -9.38
CA PRO A 207 0.33 -14.25 -9.53
C PRO A 207 -0.58 -14.06 -8.31
N GLY A 208 -0.39 -14.73 -7.17
CA GLY A 208 -1.09 -14.38 -5.92
C GLY A 208 -0.77 -12.95 -5.44
N CYS A 209 0.44 -12.45 -5.70
CA CYS A 209 0.85 -11.10 -5.29
C CYS A 209 0.52 -10.01 -6.33
N TRP A 210 0.39 -10.39 -7.62
CA TRP A 210 0.23 -9.46 -8.76
C TRP A 210 -0.91 -9.83 -9.72
N GLY A 211 -1.68 -10.86 -9.44
CA GLY A 211 -2.71 -11.42 -10.32
C GLY A 211 -3.88 -10.48 -10.55
N TRP A 212 -3.95 -9.40 -9.77
CA TRP A 212 -4.83 -8.27 -10.04
C TRP A 212 -4.44 -7.54 -11.34
N LEU A 213 -3.15 -7.40 -11.67
CA LEU A 213 -2.73 -6.82 -12.96
C LEU A 213 -3.12 -7.72 -14.15
N ALA A 214 -3.23 -9.03 -13.94
CA ALA A 214 -3.68 -9.98 -14.96
C ALA A 214 -5.22 -10.02 -15.11
N ARG A 215 -5.97 -9.37 -14.21
CA ARG A 215 -7.44 -9.28 -14.24
C ARG A 215 -7.95 -7.95 -14.83
N ILE A 216 -7.06 -7.00 -15.10
CA ILE A 216 -7.32 -5.75 -15.83
C ILE A 216 -7.14 -5.99 -17.33
#